data_AF-A0A6B7Q7M4-F1
#
_entry.id   AF-A0A6B7Q7M4-F1
#
_cell.length_a   1.000
_cell.length_b   1.000
_cell.length_c   1.000
_cell.angle_alpha   90.00
_cell.angle_beta   90.00
_cell.angle_gamma   90.00
#
_symmetry.space_group_name_H-M   'P 1'
#
loop_
_entity.id
_entity.type
_entity.pdbx_description
1 polymer ?
#
loop_
_entity_poly.entity_id
_entity_poly.type
_entity_poly.pdbx_seq_one_letter_code
_entity_poly.pdbx_strand_id
1 'polypeptide(L)'
;MRYDTLEACHRNAFSFFGGVPQEVLYDNMKTVVLQRDAYQTGQHRFHPSLWQFGKEMGFSPRLCRPFRAQTKGKVERMVQYARNSFYIPLMTRLRPMGITVDVETANRYGLRWLYDVANQRKHETIQTRPCDRWVEEQQSMLALPPEKKQYDVQVDESLMTFDRQPLHHPLSIYDTFCRGAA
;
A
#
# COMPACT_ATOMS: atom_id res chain seq x y z
N MET A 1 11.43 -10.90 -0.46
CA MET A 1 11.03 -9.48 -0.42
C MET A 1 10.79 -9.11 1.04
N ARG A 2 11.32 -7.98 1.51
CA ARG A 2 11.04 -7.46 2.86
C ARG A 2 9.72 -6.70 2.84
N TYR A 3 9.03 -6.64 3.98
CA TYR A 3 7.75 -5.95 4.09
C TYR A 3 7.88 -4.44 3.76
N ASP A 4 8.93 -3.77 4.27
CA ASP A 4 9.14 -2.34 4.04
C ASP A 4 9.26 -1.99 2.55
N THR A 5 9.91 -2.85 1.77
CA THR A 5 9.99 -2.68 0.32
C THR A 5 8.62 -2.81 -0.34
N LEU A 6 7.80 -3.76 0.11
CA LEU A 6 6.44 -3.94 -0.41
C LEU A 6 5.59 -2.70 -0.11
N GLU A 7 5.63 -2.19 1.12
CA GLU A 7 4.88 -1.00 1.51
C GLU A 7 5.35 0.24 0.72
N ALA A 8 6.66 0.48 0.63
CA ALA A 8 7.22 1.60 -0.11
C ALA A 8 6.80 1.58 -1.60
N CYS A 9 6.82 0.40 -2.24
CA CYS A 9 6.33 0.25 -3.61
C CYS A 9 4.84 0.60 -3.76
N HIS A 10 3.99 0.22 -2.81
CA HIS A 10 2.57 0.56 -2.85
C HIS A 10 2.35 2.06 -2.65
N ARG A 11 3.03 2.69 -1.69
CA ARG A 11 2.95 4.14 -1.48
C ARG A 11 3.36 4.92 -2.73
N ASN A 12 4.45 4.53 -3.37
CA ASN A 12 4.89 5.13 -4.63
C ASN A 12 3.87 4.93 -5.76
N ALA A 13 3.29 3.74 -5.88
CA ALA A 13 2.27 3.46 -6.88
C ALA A 13 1.00 4.29 -6.65
N PHE A 14 0.48 4.33 -5.42
CA PHE A 14 -0.72 5.11 -5.08
C PHE A 14 -0.49 6.61 -5.29
N SER A 15 0.70 7.11 -4.94
CA SER A 15 1.08 8.50 -5.22
C SER A 15 1.13 8.79 -6.73
N PHE A 16 1.75 7.90 -7.52
CA PHE A 16 1.78 8.02 -8.98
C PHE A 16 0.37 8.04 -9.60
N PHE A 17 -0.53 7.20 -9.09
CA PHE A 17 -1.93 7.15 -9.51
C PHE A 17 -2.81 8.22 -8.84
N GLY A 18 -2.28 9.06 -7.95
CA GLY A 18 -3.07 10.10 -7.28
C GLY A 18 -4.27 9.57 -6.46
N GLY A 19 -4.24 8.30 -6.05
CA GLY A 19 -5.39 7.64 -5.42
C GLY A 19 -5.06 6.22 -4.94
N VAL A 20 -5.96 5.67 -4.15
CA VAL A 20 -5.86 4.30 -3.62
C VAL A 20 -7.00 3.45 -4.19
N PRO A 21 -6.72 2.26 -4.77
CA PRO A 21 -7.78 1.35 -5.18
C PRO A 21 -8.54 0.79 -3.97
N GLN A 22 -9.81 0.45 -4.15
CA GLN A 22 -10.63 -0.14 -3.08
C GLN A 22 -10.11 -1.50 -2.64
N GLU A 23 -9.59 -2.28 -3.59
CA GLU A 23 -9.07 -3.63 -3.36
C GLU A 23 -7.70 -3.81 -4.02
N VAL A 24 -6.78 -4.46 -3.31
CA VAL A 24 -5.46 -4.83 -3.86
C VAL A 24 -5.32 -6.34 -3.82
N LEU A 25 -5.06 -6.93 -5.00
CA LEU A 25 -4.91 -8.37 -5.14
C LEU A 25 -3.44 -8.78 -4.94
N TYR A 26 -3.22 -9.71 -4.01
CA TYR A 26 -1.91 -10.23 -3.64
C TYR A 26 -1.77 -11.72 -3.93
N ASP A 27 -0.52 -12.14 -4.12
CA ASP A 27 -0.16 -13.56 -4.06
C ASP A 27 -0.02 -14.05 -2.60
N ASN A 28 0.10 -15.36 -2.40
CA ASN A 28 0.18 -16.01 -1.09
C ASN A 28 1.57 -15.92 -0.45
N MET A 29 2.25 -14.78 -0.58
CA MET A 29 3.58 -14.59 0.01
C MET A 29 3.49 -14.35 1.52
N LYS A 30 4.50 -14.80 2.27
CA LYS A 30 4.54 -14.72 3.75
C LYS A 30 4.46 -13.28 4.29
N THR A 31 4.88 -12.29 3.51
CA THR A 31 4.76 -10.86 3.85
C THR A 31 3.33 -10.33 3.78
N VAL A 32 2.43 -11.08 3.15
CA VAL A 32 1.02 -10.71 2.94
C VAL A 32 0.10 -11.56 3.79
N VAL A 33 0.31 -12.88 3.83
CA VAL A 33 -0.58 -13.83 4.51
C VAL A 33 0.21 -14.73 5.46
N LEU A 34 -0.29 -14.86 6.69
CA LEU A 34 0.22 -15.81 7.68
C LEU A 34 -0.47 -17.16 7.57
N GLN A 35 -1.80 -17.16 7.38
CA GLN A 35 -2.60 -18.38 7.27
C GLN A 35 -3.80 -18.15 6.35
N ARG A 36 -4.08 -19.08 5.44
CA ARG A 36 -5.28 -19.06 4.60
C ARG A 36 -6.47 -19.71 5.31
N ASP A 37 -7.67 -19.21 5.03
CA ASP A 37 -8.94 -19.76 5.51
C ASP A 37 -8.91 -20.02 7.02
N ALA A 38 -8.24 -19.12 7.74
CA ALA A 38 -7.95 -19.28 9.17
C ALA A 38 -9.21 -19.22 10.02
N TYR A 39 -10.23 -18.53 9.51
CA TYR A 39 -11.52 -18.36 10.19
C TYR A 39 -12.64 -19.08 9.42
N GLN A 40 -12.73 -18.85 8.11
CA GLN A 40 -13.70 -19.46 7.17
C GLN A 40 -13.12 -19.41 5.74
N THR A 41 -13.76 -20.07 4.78
CA THR A 41 -13.39 -19.97 3.36
C THR A 41 -13.41 -18.51 2.89
N GLY A 42 -12.27 -18.01 2.43
CA GLY A 42 -12.08 -16.61 2.03
C GLY A 42 -11.70 -15.65 3.16
N GLN A 43 -11.71 -16.10 4.42
CA GLN A 43 -11.27 -15.30 5.56
C GLN A 43 -9.83 -15.69 5.94
N HIS A 44 -8.89 -14.94 5.38
CA HIS A 44 -7.46 -15.16 5.56
C HIS A 44 -6.92 -14.37 6.75
N ARG A 45 -5.94 -14.94 7.46
CA ARG A 45 -5.14 -14.21 8.43
C ARG A 45 -3.99 -13.51 7.71
N PHE A 46 -4.21 -12.24 7.39
CA PHE A 46 -3.19 -11.38 6.80
C PHE A 46 -2.05 -11.08 7.78
N HIS A 47 -0.90 -10.70 7.23
CA HIS A 47 0.21 -10.19 8.02
C HIS A 47 -0.24 -8.89 8.72
N PRO A 48 0.00 -8.73 10.04
CA PRO A 48 -0.48 -7.57 10.80
C PRO A 48 -0.05 -6.23 10.19
N SER A 49 1.20 -6.12 9.75
CA SER A 49 1.71 -4.91 9.09
C SER A 49 0.92 -4.57 7.81
N LEU A 50 0.67 -5.56 6.94
CA LEU A 50 -0.12 -5.34 5.72
C LEU A 50 -1.55 -4.95 6.05
N TRP A 51 -2.16 -5.62 7.03
CA TRP A 51 -3.52 -5.31 7.45
C TRP A 51 -3.65 -3.89 8.00
N GLN A 52 -2.67 -3.46 8.80
CA GLN A 52 -2.59 -2.09 9.30
C GLN A 52 -2.39 -1.10 8.15
N PHE A 53 -1.47 -1.37 7.23
CA PHE A 53 -1.26 -0.53 6.05
C PHE A 53 -2.51 -0.40 5.17
N GLY A 54 -3.26 -1.49 4.98
CA GLY A 54 -4.55 -1.49 4.29
C GLY A 54 -5.55 -0.55 4.95
N LYS A 55 -5.68 -0.60 6.28
CA LYS A 55 -6.54 0.33 7.04
C LYS A 55 -6.07 1.78 6.92
N GLU A 56 -4.77 2.02 6.99
CA GLU A 56 -4.21 3.37 6.88
C GLU A 56 -4.44 4.00 5.51
N MET A 57 -4.31 3.20 4.45
CA MET A 57 -4.52 3.65 3.07
C MET A 57 -5.98 3.57 2.61
N GLY A 58 -6.82 2.83 3.33
CA GLY A 58 -8.24 2.63 3.01
C GLY A 58 -8.56 1.49 2.05
N PHE A 59 -7.58 0.66 1.66
CA PHE A 59 -7.81 -0.47 0.76
C PHE A 59 -8.00 -1.80 1.50
N SER A 60 -8.71 -2.73 0.86
CA SER A 60 -8.89 -4.10 1.33
C SER A 60 -7.95 -5.08 0.60
N PRO A 61 -7.08 -5.82 1.31
CA PRO A 61 -6.24 -6.83 0.67
C PRO A 61 -7.08 -8.07 0.29
N ARG A 62 -6.86 -8.59 -0.91
CA ARG A 62 -7.46 -9.84 -1.40
C ARG A 62 -6.37 -10.82 -1.83
N LEU A 63 -6.59 -12.11 -1.60
CA LEU A 63 -5.67 -13.14 -2.08
C LEU A 63 -6.14 -13.72 -3.41
N CYS A 64 -5.18 -13.97 -4.30
CA CYS A 64 -5.40 -14.82 -5.45
C CYS A 64 -5.94 -16.19 -5.03
N ARG A 65 -6.93 -16.69 -5.77
CA ARG A 65 -7.39 -18.07 -5.60
C ARG A 65 -6.32 -19.02 -6.15
N PRO A 66 -5.93 -20.07 -5.40
CA PRO A 66 -5.04 -21.12 -5.90
C PRO A 66 -5.61 -21.71 -7.20
N PHE A 67 -4.73 -22.11 -8.12
CA PHE A 67 -5.08 -22.74 -9.41
C PHE A 67 -5.88 -21.88 -10.40
N ARG A 68 -6.02 -20.56 -10.16
CA ARG A 68 -6.58 -19.63 -11.16
C ARG A 68 -5.48 -19.01 -12.03
N ALA A 69 -5.03 -19.75 -13.04
CA ALA A 69 -3.96 -19.34 -13.96
C ALA A 69 -4.22 -18.01 -14.71
N GLN A 70 -5.50 -17.63 -14.87
CA GLN A 70 -5.94 -16.45 -15.62
C GLN A 70 -5.31 -15.13 -15.11
N THR A 71 -5.20 -14.96 -13.79
CA THR A 71 -4.65 -13.73 -13.17
C THR A 71 -3.13 -13.64 -13.30
N LYS A 72 -2.43 -14.78 -13.31
CA LYS A 72 -0.96 -14.82 -13.39
C LYS A 72 -0.46 -14.41 -14.77
N GLY A 73 -1.12 -14.88 -15.82
CA GLY A 73 -0.74 -14.57 -17.21
C GLY A 73 -0.83 -13.09 -17.56
N LYS A 74 -1.68 -12.30 -16.89
CA LYS A 74 -1.74 -10.84 -17.10
C LYS A 74 -0.46 -10.15 -16.59
N VAL A 75 0.01 -10.54 -15.40
CA VAL A 75 1.23 -9.98 -14.80
C VAL A 75 2.46 -10.40 -15.59
N GLU A 76 2.57 -11.69 -15.94
CA GLU A 76 3.70 -12.22 -16.70
C GLU A 76 3.84 -11.52 -18.07
N ARG A 77 2.73 -11.30 -18.79
CA ARG A 77 2.73 -10.55 -20.06
C ARG A 77 3.17 -9.10 -19.88
N MET A 78 2.74 -8.41 -18.82
CA MET A 78 3.15 -7.03 -18.57
C MET A 78 4.64 -6.93 -18.22
N VAL A 79 5.16 -7.86 -17.41
CA VAL A 79 6.60 -7.93 -17.10
C VAL A 79 7.41 -8.19 -18.37
N GLN A 80 6.97 -9.12 -19.22
CA GLN A 80 7.61 -9.39 -20.50
C GLN A 80 7.58 -8.17 -21.43
N TYR A 81 6.44 -7.47 -21.47
CA TYR A 81 6.31 -6.23 -22.24
C TYR A 81 7.29 -5.16 -21.78
N ALA A 82 7.35 -4.87 -20.47
CA ALA A 82 8.29 -3.91 -19.90
C ALA A 82 9.75 -4.32 -20.18
N ARG A 83 10.08 -5.61 -20.06
CA ARG A 83 11.42 -6.10 -20.39
C ARG A 83 11.79 -5.82 -21.85
N ASN A 84 10.91 -6.16 -22.77
CA ASN A 84 11.21 -6.14 -24.21
C ASN A 84 11.12 -4.74 -24.83
N SER A 85 10.23 -3.88 -24.32
CA SER A 85 9.99 -2.55 -24.89
C SER A 85 10.64 -1.40 -24.13
N PHE A 86 11.05 -1.63 -22.87
CA PHE A 86 11.76 -0.64 -22.06
C PHE A 86 13.19 -1.07 -21.75
N TYR A 87 13.36 -2.16 -20.98
CA TYR A 87 14.66 -2.50 -20.41
C TYR A 87 15.70 -2.88 -21.47
N ILE A 88 15.36 -3.79 -22.39
CA ILE A 88 16.29 -4.26 -23.45
C ILE A 88 16.69 -3.10 -24.39
N PRO A 89 15.75 -2.26 -24.90
CA PRO A 89 16.10 -1.10 -25.70
C PRO A 89 16.97 -0.09 -24.95
N LEU A 90 16.64 0.21 -23.68
CA LEU A 90 17.41 1.14 -22.85
C LEU A 90 18.84 0.64 -22.64
N MET A 91 18.98 -0.64 -22.25
CA MET A 91 20.29 -1.28 -22.07
C MET A 91 21.10 -1.27 -23.36
N THR A 92 20.48 -1.62 -24.49
CA THR A 92 21.16 -1.64 -25.81
C THR A 92 21.63 -0.24 -26.22
N ARG A 93 20.85 0.81 -25.93
CA ARG A 93 21.22 2.19 -26.22
C ARG A 93 22.38 2.70 -25.36
N LEU A 94 22.46 2.27 -24.09
CA LEU A 94 23.47 2.73 -23.14
C LEU A 94 24.77 1.91 -23.19
N ARG A 95 24.71 0.66 -23.65
CA ARG A 95 25.87 -0.23 -23.75
C ARG A 95 27.05 0.37 -24.54
N PRO A 96 26.88 1.02 -25.71
CA PRO A 96 27.98 1.65 -26.43
C PRO A 96 28.65 2.80 -25.67
N MET A 97 27.95 3.39 -24.70
CA MET A 97 28.47 4.48 -23.85
C MET A 97 29.18 3.94 -22.60
N GLY A 98 29.29 2.62 -22.44
CA GLY A 98 29.87 1.98 -21.26
C GLY A 98 28.99 2.08 -20.00
N ILE A 99 27.73 2.50 -20.13
CA ILE A 99 26.81 2.71 -19.00
C ILE A 99 25.96 1.45 -18.79
N THR A 100 25.93 0.95 -17.56
CA THR A 100 25.03 -0.14 -17.14
C THR A 100 23.70 0.43 -16.63
N VAL A 101 22.61 -0.32 -16.82
CA VAL A 101 21.28 0.09 -16.33
C VAL A 101 21.14 -0.33 -14.87
N ASP A 102 21.34 0.61 -13.96
CA ASP A 102 21.04 0.46 -12.54
C ASP A 102 19.62 0.95 -12.20
N VAL A 103 19.26 0.86 -10.91
CA VAL A 103 17.92 1.24 -10.43
C VAL A 103 17.65 2.73 -10.66
N GLU A 104 18.64 3.59 -10.42
CA GLU A 104 18.49 5.03 -10.59
C GLU A 104 18.27 5.40 -12.06
N THR A 105 19.09 4.84 -12.96
CA THR A 105 18.95 5.01 -14.40
C THR A 105 17.58 4.51 -14.87
N ALA A 106 17.17 3.31 -14.42
CA ALA A 106 15.86 2.77 -14.76
C ALA A 106 14.71 3.69 -14.31
N ASN A 107 14.76 4.23 -13.09
CA ASN A 107 13.73 5.16 -12.59
C ASN A 107 13.68 6.45 -13.42
N ARG A 108 14.84 7.00 -13.79
CA ARG A 108 14.96 8.23 -14.59
C ARG A 108 14.32 8.10 -15.97
N TYR A 109 14.56 6.98 -16.66
CA TYR A 109 13.99 6.74 -17.99
C TYR A 109 12.59 6.11 -17.96
N GLY A 110 12.23 5.46 -16.85
CA GLY A 110 10.98 4.70 -16.71
C GLY A 110 9.75 5.58 -16.82
N LEU A 111 9.71 6.71 -16.11
CA LEU A 111 8.57 7.65 -16.16
C LEU A 111 8.33 8.19 -17.57
N ARG A 112 9.42 8.55 -18.28
CA ARG A 112 9.33 9.00 -19.66
C ARG A 112 8.80 7.90 -20.58
N TRP A 113 9.31 6.67 -20.45
CA TRP A 113 8.80 5.55 -21.23
C TRP A 113 7.32 5.25 -20.95
N LEU A 114 6.88 5.36 -19.70
CA LEU A 114 5.46 5.22 -19.34
C LEU A 114 4.61 6.27 -20.07
N TYR A 115 5.04 7.53 -20.04
CA TYR A 115 4.32 8.65 -20.63
C TYR A 115 4.30 8.62 -22.17
N ASP A 116 5.44 8.36 -22.80
CA ASP A 116 5.62 8.43 -24.26
C ASP A 116 5.15 7.15 -24.97
N VAL A 117 5.28 5.98 -24.33
CA VAL A 117 5.14 4.68 -24.99
C VAL A 117 4.08 3.80 -24.32
N ALA A 118 4.27 3.45 -23.05
CA ALA A 118 3.48 2.39 -22.42
C ALA A 118 2.00 2.78 -22.26
N ASN A 119 1.73 4.04 -21.90
CA ASN A 119 0.39 4.54 -21.65
C ASN A 119 -0.30 5.08 -22.92
N GLN A 120 0.44 5.34 -24.00
CA GLN A 120 -0.10 5.81 -25.28
C GLN A 120 -0.54 4.68 -26.21
N ARG A 121 -0.07 3.45 -25.96
CA ARG A 121 -0.40 2.30 -26.82
C ARG A 121 -1.88 1.95 -26.73
N LYS A 122 -2.49 1.54 -27.85
CA LYS A 122 -3.79 0.87 -27.82
C LYS A 122 -3.62 -0.53 -27.22
N HIS A 123 -4.22 -0.77 -26.05
CA HIS A 123 -4.06 -2.03 -25.34
C HIS A 123 -5.13 -3.04 -25.76
N GLU A 124 -4.73 -4.25 -26.12
CA GLU A 124 -5.60 -5.28 -26.72
C GLU A 124 -6.84 -5.63 -25.88
N THR A 125 -6.69 -5.81 -24.57
CA THR A 125 -7.85 -6.17 -23.72
C THR A 125 -8.85 -5.04 -23.51
N ILE A 126 -8.38 -3.79 -23.34
CA ILE A 126 -9.25 -2.64 -23.05
C ILE A 126 -9.67 -1.89 -24.33
N GLN A 127 -9.06 -2.22 -25.48
CA GLN A 127 -9.29 -1.61 -26.80
C GLN A 127 -9.14 -0.08 -26.85
N THR A 128 -8.52 0.51 -25.85
CA THR A 128 -8.25 1.95 -25.72
C THR A 128 -6.82 2.17 -25.21
N ARG A 129 -6.38 3.44 -25.13
CA ARG A 129 -5.10 3.79 -24.52
C ARG A 129 -5.23 3.77 -23.00
N PRO A 130 -4.24 3.21 -22.26
CA PRO A 130 -4.24 3.25 -20.81
C PRO A 130 -4.38 4.67 -20.23
N CYS A 131 -3.78 5.69 -20.85
CA CYS A 131 -3.91 7.08 -20.39
C CYS A 131 -5.35 7.62 -20.47
N ASP A 132 -6.10 7.28 -21.51
CA ASP A 132 -7.49 7.71 -21.66
C ASP A 132 -8.38 7.00 -20.65
N ARG A 133 -8.22 5.67 -20.55
CA ARG A 133 -8.98 4.86 -19.60
C ARG A 133 -8.71 5.26 -18.16
N TRP A 134 -7.48 5.66 -17.88
CA TRP A 134 -7.05 6.08 -16.55
C TRP A 134 -7.87 7.26 -16.01
N VAL A 135 -8.26 8.23 -16.85
CA VAL A 135 -9.08 9.38 -16.45
C VAL A 135 -10.44 8.96 -15.89
N GLU A 136 -11.03 7.90 -16.46
CA GLU A 136 -12.30 7.32 -15.99
C GLU A 136 -12.09 6.53 -14.69
N GLU A 137 -11.08 5.66 -14.66
CA GLU A 137 -10.82 4.77 -13.51
C GLU A 137 -10.40 5.56 -12.26
N GLN A 138 -9.69 6.69 -12.42
CA GLN A 138 -9.27 7.56 -11.31
C GLN A 138 -10.47 8.09 -10.51
N GLN A 139 -11.64 8.27 -11.13
CA GLN A 139 -12.86 8.73 -10.44
C GLN A 139 -13.41 7.69 -9.46
N SER A 140 -13.06 6.42 -9.64
CA SER A 140 -13.49 5.31 -8.76
C SER A 140 -12.53 5.04 -7.60
N MET A 141 -11.36 5.71 -7.60
CA MET A 141 -10.36 5.54 -6.55
C MET A 141 -10.72 6.29 -5.28
N LEU A 142 -10.23 5.76 -4.16
CA LEU A 142 -10.23 6.45 -2.88
C LEU A 142 -9.18 7.55 -2.90
N ALA A 143 -9.46 8.64 -2.19
CA ALA A 143 -8.50 9.71 -2.01
C ALA A 143 -7.25 9.19 -1.28
N LEU A 144 -6.08 9.74 -1.62
CA LEU A 144 -4.88 9.51 -0.82
C LEU A 144 -5.11 10.02 0.60
N PRO A 145 -4.81 9.21 1.64
CA PRO A 145 -4.84 9.71 3.00
C PRO A 145 -3.91 10.93 3.13
N PRO A 146 -4.28 11.92 3.95
CA PRO A 146 -3.38 13.02 4.23
C PRO A 146 -2.08 12.49 4.81
N GLU A 147 -0.95 13.12 4.46
CA GLU A 147 0.31 12.80 5.10
C GLU A 147 0.14 12.95 6.62
N LYS A 148 0.52 11.90 7.35
CA LYS A 148 0.55 11.96 8.82
C LYS A 148 1.60 13.01 9.19
N LYS A 149 1.15 14.21 9.55
CA LYS A 149 2.01 15.21 10.17
C LYS A 149 2.53 14.59 11.46
N GLN A 150 3.83 14.31 11.51
CA GLN A 150 4.50 14.04 12.76
C GLN A 150 4.55 15.36 13.50
N TYR A 151 3.69 15.47 14.51
CA TYR A 151 3.84 16.52 15.50
C TYR A 151 4.92 16.04 16.46
N ASP A 152 6.05 16.74 16.50
CA ASP A 152 6.97 16.63 17.63
C ASP A 152 6.24 17.19 18.85
N VAL A 153 5.53 16.31 19.56
CA VAL A 153 4.97 16.65 20.86
C VAL A 153 6.14 16.72 21.81
N GLN A 154 6.69 17.93 21.97
CA GLN A 154 7.54 18.22 23.11
C GLN A 154 6.64 18.18 24.34
N VAL A 155 6.71 17.09 25.09
CA VAL A 155 6.07 17.00 26.39
C VAL A 155 6.84 17.96 27.29
N ASP A 156 6.28 19.15 27.47
CA ASP A 156 6.78 20.11 28.46
C ASP A 156 6.83 19.43 29.84
N GLU A 157 7.90 19.64 30.61
CA GLU A 157 8.06 19.05 31.95
C GLU A 157 6.89 19.44 32.88
N SER A 158 6.19 20.54 32.57
CA SER A 158 4.96 20.95 33.26
C SER A 158 3.85 19.88 33.22
N LEU A 159 3.79 19.04 32.17
CA LEU A 159 2.85 17.92 32.07
C LEU A 159 3.24 16.73 32.94
N MET A 160 4.48 16.66 33.47
CA MET A 160 4.86 15.65 34.48
C MET A 160 4.33 16.01 35.87
N THR A 161 3.82 17.22 36.03
CA THR A 161 3.19 17.74 37.25
C THR A 161 1.67 17.61 37.14
N PHE A 162 1.17 16.44 36.73
CA PHE A 162 -0.22 16.13 37.06
C PHE A 162 -0.33 16.14 38.58
N ASP A 163 -1.26 16.93 39.10
CA ASP A 163 -1.60 16.93 40.51
C ASP A 163 -1.76 15.47 40.94
N ARG A 164 -0.83 14.97 41.75
CA ARG A 164 -0.85 13.58 42.24
C ARG A 164 -2.03 13.33 43.18
N GLN A 165 -2.81 14.37 43.48
CA GLN A 165 -4.06 14.21 44.18
C GLN A 165 -5.04 13.48 43.27
N PRO A 166 -5.48 12.27 43.67
CA PRO A 166 -6.55 11.60 42.96
C PRO A 166 -7.75 12.55 42.91
N LEU A 167 -8.32 12.75 41.73
CA LEU A 167 -9.61 13.46 41.60
C LEU A 167 -10.76 12.71 42.29
N HIS A 168 -10.49 11.50 42.76
CA HIS A 168 -11.42 10.68 43.52
C HIS A 168 -11.30 10.97 45.02
N HIS A 169 -12.46 11.05 45.68
CA HIS A 169 -12.51 11.05 47.13
C HIS A 169 -11.89 9.78 47.74
N PRO A 170 -11.36 9.84 48.97
CA PRO A 170 -10.94 8.65 49.71
C PRO A 170 -12.06 7.61 49.80
N LEU A 171 -11.72 6.32 49.74
CA LEU A 171 -12.70 5.22 49.76
C LEU A 171 -13.67 5.28 50.96
N SER A 172 -13.22 5.82 52.10
CA SER A 172 -14.04 6.04 53.30
C SER A 172 -15.25 6.97 53.09
N ILE A 173 -15.21 7.86 52.10
CA ILE A 173 -16.36 8.71 51.73
C ILE A 173 -17.44 7.87 51.05
N TYR A 174 -17.10 6.83 50.29
CA TYR A 174 -18.09 5.94 49.69
C TYR A 174 -18.73 5.01 50.72
N ASP A 175 -17.96 4.59 51.73
CA ASP A 175 -18.48 3.79 52.85
C ASP A 175 -19.57 4.51 53.64
N THR A 176 -19.53 5.85 53.72
CA THR A 176 -20.58 6.64 54.39
C THR A 176 -21.89 6.67 53.60
N PHE A 177 -21.83 6.62 52.26
CA PHE A 177 -23.04 6.45 51.43
C PHE A 177 -23.59 5.02 51.48
N CYS A 178 -22.74 4.02 51.69
CA CYS A 178 -23.15 2.61 51.76
C CYS A 178 -23.74 2.18 53.12
N ARG A 179 -23.57 2.95 54.19
CA ARG A 179 -24.11 2.63 55.53
C ARG A 179 -25.61 2.89 55.72
N GLY A 180 -26.34 3.19 54.65
CA GLY A 180 -27.79 3.43 54.66
C GLY A 180 -28.66 2.26 54.17
N ALA A 181 -28.09 1.09 53.88
CA ALA A 181 -28.86 -0.09 53.45
C ALA A 181 -28.86 -1.18 54.55
N ALA A 182 -29.66 -0.95 55.59
CA ALA A 182 -30.15 -1.97 56.51
C ALA A 182 -31.66 -1.79 56.67
#